data_AF-A0A3C1Z4C0-F1
#
_entry.id   AF-A0A3C1Z4C0-F1
#
_cell.length_a   1.000
_cell.length_b   1.000
_cell.length_c   1.000
_cell.angle_alpha   90.00
_cell.angle_beta   90.00
_cell.angle_gamma   90.00
#
_symmetry.space_group_name_H-M   'P 1'
#
loop_
_entity.id
_entity.type
_entity.pdbx_description
1 polymer ?
#
loop_
_entity_poly.entity_id
_entity_poly.type
_entity_poly.pdbx_seq_one_letter_code
_entity_poly.pdbx_strand_id
1 'polypeptide(L)'
;MIYAKPLVNAPKAFVGGYFDLQYRNHRRNVIDNGAGAAGSNPGIGSTNSSFDQQRFVPFIYADITEHVKFASELEIEHGIREVTETEVSLEFAHVDYLIHEPLNLRAGINLLPVGTFALLHDSPLSDLTDRPLVNQLIIPTTMSEASAGFYGTFYPGRYAKMDYEFYVTQGPNGFQPDETARIGEASGLKNSRQRKSLTDDEFDNNCGKAIVGRVAYSPVLGVGIAGSGYHGTYDPESKRSLSIFVLDWTMQRGPFELIGEAA
;
A
#
# COMPACT_ATOMS: atom_id res chain seq x y z
N MET A 1 19.44 20.28 -26.47
CA MET A 1 19.36 19.34 -27.61
C MET A 1 18.96 17.99 -27.04
N ILE A 2 17.65 17.73 -26.92
CA ILE A 2 17.12 16.44 -26.47
C ILE A 2 17.16 15.54 -27.69
N TYR A 3 17.96 14.48 -27.63
CA TYR A 3 18.15 13.53 -28.70
C TYR A 3 16.88 12.71 -28.90
N ALA A 4 15.97 13.21 -29.74
CA ALA A 4 14.81 12.44 -30.20
C ALA A 4 15.23 11.60 -31.42
N LYS A 5 15.41 10.29 -31.21
CA LYS A 5 15.62 9.33 -32.31
C LYS A 5 14.33 9.21 -33.13
N PRO A 6 14.37 9.39 -34.46
CA PRO A 6 13.17 9.44 -35.32
C PRO A 6 12.57 8.07 -35.68
N LEU A 7 12.98 6.98 -34.99
CA LEU A 7 12.50 5.61 -35.25
C LEU A 7 11.94 4.93 -34.00
N VAL A 8 11.84 5.62 -32.87
CA VAL A 8 11.11 5.10 -31.72
C VAL A 8 9.68 5.63 -31.84
N ASN A 9 8.76 4.82 -32.35
CA ASN A 9 7.38 4.87 -31.89
C ASN A 9 7.44 4.45 -30.41
N ALA A 10 7.93 5.36 -29.56
CA ALA A 10 8.19 5.08 -28.16
C ALA A 10 6.85 4.95 -27.46
N PRO A 11 6.64 3.88 -26.69
CA PRO A 11 5.44 3.79 -25.88
C PRO A 11 5.33 5.00 -24.95
N LYS A 12 4.10 5.49 -24.79
CA LYS A 12 3.81 6.79 -24.17
C LYS A 12 3.90 6.63 -22.66
N ALA A 13 4.72 7.46 -22.00
CA ALA A 13 4.60 7.65 -20.58
C ALA A 13 3.32 8.45 -20.29
N PHE A 14 2.47 7.92 -19.41
CA PHE A 14 1.28 8.58 -18.91
C PHE A 14 1.60 9.15 -17.53
N VAL A 15 1.29 10.43 -17.34
CA VAL A 15 1.35 11.08 -16.05
C VAL A 15 -0.07 11.35 -15.61
N GLY A 16 -0.43 10.84 -14.46
CA GLY A 16 -1.74 11.03 -13.83
C GLY A 16 -1.56 11.45 -12.39
N GLY A 17 -2.66 11.53 -11.66
CA GLY A 17 -2.63 11.80 -10.24
C GLY A 17 -3.95 12.30 -9.70
N TYR A 18 -3.99 12.49 -8.39
CA TYR A 18 -5.09 13.18 -7.72
C TYR A 18 -4.59 14.11 -6.61
N PHE A 19 -5.49 14.96 -6.14
CA PHE A 19 -5.27 15.89 -5.06
C PHE A 19 -6.47 15.87 -4.13
N ASP A 20 -6.24 15.72 -2.83
CA ASP A 20 -7.25 15.59 -1.79
C ASP A 20 -7.09 16.72 -0.76
N LEU A 21 -8.20 17.45 -0.52
CA LEU A 21 -8.32 18.49 0.48
C LEU A 21 -9.41 18.10 1.46
N GLN A 22 -9.09 18.11 2.75
CA GLN A 22 -10.03 17.70 3.79
C GLN A 22 -10.24 18.80 4.81
N TYR A 23 -11.51 18.99 5.17
CA TYR A 23 -11.93 19.75 6.34
C TYR A 23 -12.53 18.79 7.35
N ARG A 24 -11.96 18.77 8.56
CA ARG A 24 -12.39 17.89 9.65
C ARG A 24 -12.82 18.72 10.84
N ASN A 25 -13.87 18.30 11.54
CA ASN A 25 -14.35 18.93 12.78
C ASN A 25 -14.73 17.86 13.81
N HIS A 26 -14.02 17.86 14.93
CA HIS A 26 -14.12 16.84 15.96
C HIS A 26 -14.36 17.45 17.34
N ARG A 27 -15.13 16.73 18.17
CA ARG A 27 -15.35 17.07 19.59
C ARG A 27 -14.44 16.28 20.54
N ARG A 28 -13.75 15.27 20.02
CA ARG A 28 -12.85 14.36 20.75
C ARG A 28 -11.65 14.03 19.86
N ASN A 29 -10.61 13.46 20.46
CA ASN A 29 -9.44 12.97 19.73
C ASN A 29 -9.83 11.88 18.72
N VAL A 30 -9.16 11.87 17.56
CA VAL A 30 -9.40 10.92 16.45
C VAL A 30 -8.06 10.33 16.00
N ILE A 31 -8.06 9.02 15.75
CA ILE A 31 -6.87 8.22 15.44
C ILE A 31 -6.10 8.75 14.22
N ASP A 32 -6.83 9.21 13.19
CA ASP A 32 -6.23 9.70 11.93
C ASP A 32 -5.59 11.10 12.02
N ASN A 33 -5.78 11.86 13.09
CA ASN A 33 -5.14 13.19 13.24
C ASN A 33 -3.86 13.14 14.09
N GLY A 34 -3.22 11.97 14.16
CA GLY A 34 -2.08 11.74 15.02
C GLY A 34 -2.43 11.82 16.50
N ALA A 35 -3.67 11.55 16.91
CA ALA A 35 -4.02 11.52 18.33
C ALA A 35 -3.16 10.47 19.06
N GLY A 36 -2.16 10.95 19.80
CA GLY A 36 -1.16 10.12 20.49
C GLY A 36 0.28 10.26 19.95
N ALA A 37 0.50 10.95 18.83
CA ALA A 37 1.82 11.36 18.40
C ALA A 37 2.29 12.56 19.24
N ALA A 38 3.52 12.51 19.75
CA ALA A 38 4.12 13.64 20.44
C ALA A 38 4.18 14.84 19.48
N GLY A 39 3.39 15.88 19.75
CA GLY A 39 3.27 17.07 18.88
C GLY A 39 1.88 17.28 18.26
N SER A 40 0.96 16.30 18.33
CA SER A 40 -0.42 16.51 17.90
C SER A 40 -1.09 17.54 18.81
N ASN A 41 -1.27 18.77 18.33
CA ASN A 41 -2.01 19.78 19.06
C ASN A 41 -3.48 19.61 18.70
N PRO A 42 -4.32 19.03 19.57
CA PRO A 42 -5.73 18.82 19.24
C PRO A 42 -6.42 20.15 18.92
N GLY A 43 -5.88 21.29 19.32
CA GLY A 43 -6.55 22.58 19.28
C GLY A 43 -6.97 22.94 20.69
N ILE A 44 -6.76 24.20 21.06
CA ILE A 44 -7.11 24.70 22.39
C ILE A 44 -8.61 25.04 22.35
N GLY A 45 -9.48 24.07 22.68
CA GLY A 45 -10.93 24.26 22.66
C GLY A 45 -11.75 22.98 22.93
N SER A 46 -13.08 23.12 23.08
CA SER A 46 -14.02 21.98 23.19
C SER A 46 -14.36 21.34 21.83
N THR A 47 -13.93 21.97 20.74
CA THR A 47 -14.11 21.56 19.35
C THR A 47 -12.85 21.88 18.57
N ASN A 48 -12.41 20.93 17.77
CA ASN A 48 -11.15 20.96 17.04
C ASN A 48 -11.45 20.82 15.55
N SER A 49 -11.13 21.85 14.77
CA SER A 49 -11.28 21.79 13.32
C SER A 49 -9.95 22.02 12.62
N SER A 50 -9.70 21.27 11.55
CA SER A 50 -8.52 21.42 10.71
C SER A 50 -8.91 21.48 9.24
N PHE A 51 -8.15 22.26 8.48
CA PHE A 51 -8.12 22.19 7.03
C PHE A 51 -6.73 21.66 6.65
N ASP A 52 -6.69 20.66 5.78
CA ASP A 52 -5.46 19.98 5.45
C ASP A 52 -5.42 19.57 3.97
N GLN A 53 -4.23 19.68 3.39
CA GLN A 53 -3.91 19.01 2.14
C GLN A 53 -3.55 17.59 2.51
N GLN A 54 -4.54 16.70 2.46
CA GLN A 54 -4.36 15.33 2.90
C GLN A 54 -3.35 14.62 2.00
N ARG A 55 -3.54 14.69 0.67
CA ARG A 55 -2.70 13.96 -0.31
C ARG A 55 -2.56 14.69 -1.63
N PHE A 56 -1.35 14.66 -2.18
CA PHE A 56 -1.07 14.96 -3.57
C PHE A 56 -0.29 13.79 -4.14
N VAL A 57 -0.88 13.08 -5.09
CA VAL A 57 -0.38 11.78 -5.54
C VAL A 57 -0.22 11.78 -7.05
N PRO A 58 0.96 12.13 -7.58
CA PRO A 58 1.27 11.93 -8.98
C PRO A 58 1.67 10.48 -9.29
N PHE A 59 1.13 9.95 -10.38
CA PHE A 59 1.49 8.64 -10.92
C PHE A 59 2.26 8.79 -12.23
N ILE A 60 3.20 7.88 -12.47
CA ILE A 60 3.90 7.74 -13.75
C ILE A 60 3.78 6.30 -14.20
N TYR A 61 3.20 6.10 -15.37
CA TYR A 61 3.11 4.79 -16.02
C TYR A 61 3.80 4.85 -17.37
N ALA A 62 4.57 3.83 -17.72
CA ALA A 62 5.17 3.73 -19.03
C ALA A 62 5.12 2.28 -19.51
N ASP A 63 4.52 2.06 -20.67
CA ASP A 63 4.93 0.92 -21.47
C ASP A 63 6.35 1.27 -21.97
N ILE A 64 7.33 0.39 -21.80
CA ILE A 64 8.71 0.60 -22.29
C ILE A 64 8.93 -0.22 -23.56
N THR A 65 8.40 -1.44 -23.55
CA THR A 65 8.28 -2.33 -24.72
C THR A 65 6.95 -3.08 -24.63
N GLU A 66 6.66 -3.99 -25.56
CA GLU A 66 5.51 -4.91 -25.44
C GLU A 66 5.60 -5.85 -24.24
N HIS A 67 6.82 -6.08 -23.72
CA HIS A 67 7.08 -6.99 -22.60
C HIS A 67 7.51 -6.29 -21.31
N VAL A 68 7.78 -4.99 -21.33
CA VAL A 68 8.33 -4.27 -20.16
C VAL A 68 7.44 -3.08 -19.87
N LYS A 69 6.85 -3.07 -18.67
CA LYS A 69 6.06 -1.95 -18.15
C LYS A 69 6.69 -1.39 -16.89
N PHE A 70 6.51 -0.10 -16.66
CA PHE A 70 6.94 0.60 -15.46
C PHE A 70 5.75 1.35 -14.86
N ALA A 71 5.66 1.32 -13.54
CA ALA A 71 4.65 2.04 -12.78
C ALA A 71 5.29 2.60 -11.51
N SER A 72 4.97 3.86 -11.19
CA SER A 72 5.36 4.48 -9.93
C SER A 72 4.32 5.45 -9.41
N GLU A 73 4.27 5.56 -8.10
CA GLU A 73 3.40 6.47 -7.36
C GLU A 73 4.19 7.16 -6.26
N LEU A 74 4.12 8.49 -6.26
CA LEU A 74 4.67 9.33 -5.20
C LEU A 74 3.50 9.92 -4.42
N GLU A 75 3.58 9.91 -3.10
CA GLU A 75 2.60 10.51 -2.22
C GLU A 75 3.25 11.66 -1.44
N ILE A 76 2.60 12.82 -1.49
CA ILE A 76 2.96 14.00 -0.70
C ILE A 76 1.78 14.29 0.22
N GLU A 77 1.94 13.98 1.51
CA GLU A 77 0.93 14.24 2.54
C GLU A 77 1.24 15.52 3.31
N HIS A 78 0.18 16.18 3.80
CA HIS A 78 0.27 17.26 4.77
C HIS A 78 1.12 18.49 4.35
N GLY A 79 1.19 18.81 3.06
CA GLY A 79 2.06 19.86 2.51
C GLY A 79 1.74 21.30 2.94
N ILE A 80 0.63 21.54 3.65
CA ILE A 80 0.27 22.85 4.23
C ILE A 80 0.64 22.94 5.73
N ARG A 81 0.95 21.80 6.38
CA ARG A 81 1.42 21.79 7.78
C ARG A 81 2.85 22.35 7.84
N GLU A 82 3.24 22.85 9.01
CA GLU A 82 4.48 23.60 9.23
C GLU A 82 5.73 22.85 8.68
N VAL A 83 6.76 23.62 8.29
CA VAL A 83 7.93 23.25 7.44
C VAL A 83 8.74 22.01 7.86
N THR A 84 8.41 21.37 8.98
CA THR A 84 9.10 20.16 9.49
C THR A 84 8.35 18.85 9.29
N GLU A 85 7.11 18.86 8.76
CA GLU A 85 6.24 17.66 8.71
C GLU A 85 5.72 17.28 7.31
N THR A 86 6.22 17.87 6.21
CA THR A 86 5.83 17.39 4.87
C THR A 86 6.36 15.99 4.64
N GLU A 87 5.46 15.01 4.56
CA GLU A 87 5.80 13.62 4.29
C GLU A 87 5.77 13.38 2.79
N VAL A 88 6.96 13.24 2.20
CA VAL A 88 7.12 12.77 0.81
C VAL A 88 7.51 11.31 0.88
N SER A 89 6.68 10.45 0.30
CA SER A 89 6.88 9.00 0.32
C SER A 89 6.69 8.40 -1.07
N LEU A 90 7.50 7.39 -1.38
CA LEU A 90 7.33 6.59 -2.59
C LEU A 90 6.46 5.38 -2.24
N GLU A 91 5.22 5.39 -2.70
CA GLU A 91 4.25 4.33 -2.42
C GLU A 91 4.60 3.05 -3.18
N PHE A 92 4.89 3.16 -4.47
CA PHE A 92 5.49 2.06 -5.23
C PHE A 92 6.31 2.58 -6.39
N ALA A 93 7.26 1.75 -6.83
CA ALA A 93 7.98 1.91 -8.09
C ALA A 93 8.48 0.54 -8.54
N HIS A 94 7.89 -0.01 -9.58
CA HIS A 94 8.20 -1.35 -10.04
C HIS A 94 8.21 -1.49 -11.56
N VAL A 95 8.82 -2.59 -12.00
CA VAL A 95 8.88 -3.01 -13.38
C VAL A 95 8.19 -4.37 -13.51
N ASP A 96 7.33 -4.47 -14.51
CA ASP A 96 6.71 -5.72 -14.92
C ASP A 96 7.38 -6.25 -16.19
N TYR A 97 7.75 -7.53 -16.17
CA TYR A 97 8.12 -8.28 -17.35
C TYR A 97 6.98 -9.22 -17.74
N LEU A 98 6.28 -8.87 -18.81
CA LEU A 98 5.14 -9.61 -19.30
C LEU A 98 5.63 -10.81 -20.09
N ILE A 99 5.32 -12.02 -19.62
CA ILE A 99 5.62 -13.24 -20.37
C ILE A 99 4.34 -13.64 -21.09
N HIS A 100 3.31 -14.00 -20.31
CA HIS A 100 1.98 -14.39 -20.77
C HIS A 100 0.95 -13.95 -19.72
N GLU A 101 -0.33 -13.82 -20.08
CA GLU A 101 -1.37 -13.43 -19.11
C GLU A 101 -1.38 -14.30 -17.82
N PRO A 102 -1.21 -15.64 -17.87
CA PRO A 102 -1.15 -16.45 -16.66
C PRO A 102 0.15 -16.32 -15.87
N LEU A 103 1.23 -15.76 -16.41
CA LEU A 103 2.51 -15.65 -15.70
C LEU A 103 3.30 -14.44 -16.16
N ASN A 104 3.50 -13.50 -15.26
CA ASN A 104 4.32 -12.30 -15.44
C ASN A 104 5.22 -12.15 -14.23
N LEU A 105 6.33 -11.43 -14.39
CA LEU A 105 7.26 -11.13 -13.31
C LEU A 105 7.12 -9.67 -12.92
N ARG A 106 7.25 -9.37 -11.63
CA ARG A 106 7.28 -8.00 -11.10
C ARG A 106 8.41 -7.87 -10.10
N ALA A 107 9.16 -6.79 -10.18
CA ALA A 107 10.22 -6.47 -9.23
C ALA A 107 10.36 -4.95 -9.02
N GLY A 108 10.69 -4.56 -7.80
CA GLY A 108 10.86 -3.16 -7.41
C GLY A 108 10.38 -2.92 -5.99
N ILE A 109 9.95 -1.70 -5.70
CA ILE A 109 9.19 -1.37 -4.50
C ILE A 109 7.72 -1.60 -4.85
N ASN A 110 7.13 -2.67 -4.31
CA ASN A 110 5.75 -3.02 -4.57
C ASN A 110 4.89 -2.71 -3.36
N LEU A 111 3.67 -2.29 -3.65
CA LEU A 111 2.57 -2.32 -2.70
C LEU A 111 2.15 -3.78 -2.50
N LEU A 112 2.33 -4.30 -1.29
CA LEU A 112 2.13 -5.72 -1.01
C LEU A 112 0.63 -6.07 -0.95
N PRO A 113 0.21 -7.20 -1.53
CA PRO A 113 -1.20 -7.54 -1.73
C PRO A 113 -1.83 -8.18 -0.49
N VAL A 114 -1.74 -7.52 0.66
CA VAL A 114 -2.27 -7.99 1.95
C VAL A 114 -3.66 -7.37 2.15
N GLY A 115 -4.68 -7.95 1.51
CA GLY A 115 -6.04 -7.42 1.47
C GLY A 115 -6.33 -6.55 0.24
N THR A 116 -7.61 -6.41 -0.10
CA THR A 116 -8.06 -5.54 -1.20
C THR A 116 -7.89 -4.07 -0.83
N PHE A 117 -8.16 -3.70 0.42
CA PHE A 117 -8.09 -2.30 0.83
C PHE A 117 -6.67 -1.76 0.68
N ALA A 118 -5.65 -2.59 0.95
CA ALA A 118 -4.26 -2.22 0.76
C ALA A 118 -3.88 -1.95 -0.71
N LEU A 119 -4.59 -2.52 -1.68
CA LEU A 119 -4.33 -2.33 -3.12
C LEU A 119 -5.16 -1.19 -3.73
N LEU A 120 -6.28 -0.83 -3.10
CA LEU A 120 -7.24 0.18 -3.54
C LEU A 120 -7.41 1.27 -2.47
N HIS A 121 -6.33 1.65 -1.79
CA HIS A 121 -6.35 2.55 -0.63
C HIS A 121 -6.47 4.03 -0.99
N ASP A 122 -6.44 4.36 -2.28
CA ASP A 122 -6.50 5.72 -2.80
C ASP A 122 -7.79 6.44 -2.39
N SER A 123 -7.67 7.69 -1.94
CA SER A 123 -8.81 8.49 -1.46
C SER A 123 -9.99 8.52 -2.46
N PRO A 124 -9.79 8.68 -3.79
CA PRO A 124 -10.89 8.73 -4.75
C PRO A 124 -11.64 7.40 -4.95
N LEU A 125 -11.05 6.27 -4.54
CA LEU A 125 -11.66 4.95 -4.62
C LEU A 125 -12.34 4.52 -3.31
N SER A 126 -12.03 5.20 -2.20
CA SER A 126 -12.58 4.88 -0.90
C SER A 126 -13.97 5.50 -0.70
N ASP A 127 -14.95 4.68 -0.32
CA ASP A 127 -16.30 5.14 0.04
C ASP A 127 -16.32 5.95 1.34
N LEU A 128 -15.34 5.70 2.22
CA LEU A 128 -15.20 6.34 3.52
C LEU A 128 -13.98 7.25 3.55
N THR A 129 -14.08 8.35 4.29
CA THR A 129 -12.96 9.29 4.47
C THR A 129 -11.81 8.67 5.26
N ASP A 130 -12.13 7.86 6.26
CA ASP A 130 -11.16 7.21 7.15
C ASP A 130 -11.07 5.72 6.85
N ARG A 131 -9.86 5.16 7.00
CA ARG A 131 -9.61 3.73 6.77
C ARG A 131 -10.27 2.89 7.87
N PRO A 132 -10.78 1.68 7.58
CA PRO A 132 -11.30 0.78 8.61
C PRO A 132 -10.25 0.47 9.69
N LEU A 133 -10.67 0.27 10.95
CA LEU A 133 -9.72 0.03 12.07
C LEU A 133 -8.81 -1.20 11.86
N VAL A 134 -9.34 -2.27 11.24
CA VAL A 134 -8.55 -3.46 10.90
C VAL A 134 -7.38 -3.10 9.99
N ASN A 135 -7.59 -2.16 9.06
CA ASN A 135 -6.61 -1.64 8.11
C ASN A 135 -5.64 -0.60 8.70
N GLN A 136 -5.99 0.00 9.84
CA GLN A 136 -5.09 0.90 10.55
C GLN A 136 -4.15 0.16 11.51
N LEU A 137 -4.58 -0.97 12.07
CA LEU A 137 -3.91 -1.60 13.21
C LEU A 137 -3.44 -3.05 12.96
N ILE A 138 -4.20 -3.85 12.21
CA ILE A 138 -3.96 -5.29 12.07
C ILE A 138 -3.38 -5.62 10.70
N ILE A 139 -4.02 -5.14 9.64
CA ILE A 139 -3.54 -5.25 8.27
C ILE A 139 -2.84 -3.92 7.99
N PRO A 140 -1.50 -3.83 8.02
CA PRO A 140 -0.82 -2.60 7.70
C PRO A 140 -1.11 -2.26 6.23
N THR A 141 -2.03 -1.32 5.99
CA THR A 141 -2.29 -0.84 4.63
C THR A 141 -1.07 -0.12 4.09
N THR A 142 -1.03 -0.01 2.76
CA THR A 142 0.00 0.75 2.08
C THR A 142 1.41 0.20 2.41
N MET A 143 1.51 -1.11 2.58
CA MET A 143 2.77 -1.78 2.94
C MET A 143 3.65 -1.91 1.70
N SER A 144 4.52 -0.92 1.51
CA SER A 144 5.45 -0.85 0.39
C SER A 144 6.78 -1.49 0.79
N GLU A 145 7.22 -2.50 0.04
CA GLU A 145 8.49 -3.18 0.29
C GLU A 145 9.23 -3.49 -1.01
N ALA A 146 10.56 -3.45 -0.95
CA ALA A 146 11.39 -4.02 -1.99
C ALA A 146 11.08 -5.52 -2.12
N SER A 147 10.68 -5.94 -3.32
CA SER A 147 10.22 -7.30 -3.57
C SER A 147 10.39 -7.72 -5.01
N ALA A 148 10.38 -9.03 -5.22
CA ALA A 148 10.38 -9.65 -6.53
C ALA A 148 9.53 -10.92 -6.51
N GLY A 149 8.84 -11.18 -7.61
CA GLY A 149 7.99 -12.36 -7.72
C GLY A 149 7.21 -12.39 -9.00
N PHE A 150 6.04 -13.02 -8.95
CA PHE A 150 5.22 -13.28 -10.12
C PHE A 150 3.74 -13.12 -9.84
N TYR A 151 3.00 -12.82 -10.89
CA TYR A 151 1.56 -12.68 -10.85
C TYR A 151 0.95 -13.13 -12.17
N GLY A 152 -0.35 -13.41 -12.15
CA GLY A 152 -1.05 -13.84 -13.35
C GLY A 152 -2.55 -13.91 -13.18
N THR A 153 -3.21 -14.06 -14.33
CA THR A 153 -4.65 -14.18 -14.42
C THR A 153 -4.99 -15.41 -15.25
N PHE A 154 -6.02 -16.15 -14.84
CA PHE A 154 -6.63 -17.18 -15.67
C PHE A 154 -8.15 -17.21 -15.51
N TYR A 155 -8.83 -17.81 -16.50
CA TYR A 155 -10.29 -17.80 -16.60
C TYR A 155 -10.82 -19.24 -16.53
N PRO A 156 -11.16 -19.74 -15.32
CA PRO A 156 -11.65 -21.12 -15.16
C PRO A 156 -13.04 -21.35 -15.77
N GLY A 157 -13.69 -20.30 -16.28
CA GLY A 157 -14.93 -20.38 -17.03
C GLY A 157 -15.22 -19.06 -17.75
N ARG A 158 -16.28 -19.03 -18.58
CA ARG A 158 -16.62 -17.86 -19.41
C ARG A 158 -16.85 -16.56 -18.61
N TYR A 159 -17.35 -16.69 -17.38
CA TYR A 159 -17.68 -15.56 -16.51
C TYR A 159 -16.76 -15.44 -15.31
N ALA A 160 -15.86 -16.42 -15.13
CA ALA A 160 -15.05 -16.55 -13.95
C ALA A 160 -13.63 -16.06 -14.22
N LYS A 161 -13.08 -15.30 -13.29
CA LYS A 161 -11.71 -14.79 -13.30
C LYS A 161 -11.01 -15.21 -12.01
N MET A 162 -9.78 -15.67 -12.12
CA MET A 162 -8.89 -15.89 -10.99
C MET A 162 -7.60 -15.11 -11.21
N ASP A 163 -7.27 -14.26 -10.26
CA ASP A 163 -6.02 -13.53 -10.20
C ASP A 163 -5.16 -14.09 -9.07
N TYR A 164 -3.86 -14.15 -9.27
CA TYR A 164 -2.93 -14.55 -8.22
C TYR A 164 -1.62 -13.78 -8.31
N GLU A 165 -0.97 -13.64 -7.17
CA GLU A 165 0.35 -13.04 -7.07
C GLU A 165 1.11 -13.58 -5.87
N PHE A 166 2.43 -13.65 -6.00
CA PHE A 166 3.34 -14.13 -4.98
C PHE A 166 4.66 -13.37 -5.06
N TYR A 167 5.15 -12.87 -3.94
CA TYR A 167 6.40 -12.13 -3.87
C TYR A 167 7.26 -12.58 -2.67
N VAL A 168 8.57 -12.54 -2.88
CA VAL A 168 9.55 -12.50 -1.79
C VAL A 168 9.89 -11.04 -1.55
N THR A 169 9.89 -10.63 -0.29
CA THR A 169 10.02 -9.23 0.12
C THR A 169 11.13 -9.09 1.16
N GLN A 170 11.54 -7.85 1.40
CA GLN A 170 12.54 -7.56 2.43
C GLN A 170 12.09 -8.04 3.81
N GLY A 171 10.82 -7.81 4.16
CA GLY A 171 10.21 -8.23 5.42
C GLY A 171 9.87 -7.05 6.34
N PRO A 172 9.20 -7.32 7.47
CA PRO A 172 8.76 -6.27 8.38
C PRO A 172 9.91 -5.87 9.32
N ASN A 173 9.97 -4.59 9.69
CA ASN A 173 10.88 -4.12 10.74
C ASN A 173 10.09 -3.87 12.03
N GLY A 174 10.14 -4.77 13.00
CA GLY A 174 9.43 -4.60 14.26
C GLY A 174 10.16 -3.83 15.36
N PHE A 175 11.40 -3.36 15.14
CA PHE A 175 12.23 -2.72 16.18
C PHE A 175 12.97 -1.47 15.69
N GLN A 176 13.17 -0.50 16.56
CA GLN A 176 14.06 0.62 16.29
C GLN A 176 15.53 0.22 16.50
N PRO A 177 16.50 1.00 15.98
CA PRO A 177 17.92 0.76 16.25
C PRO A 177 18.30 0.81 17.74
N ASP A 178 17.48 1.44 18.60
CA ASP A 178 17.64 1.43 20.06
C ASP A 178 16.95 0.22 20.74
N GLU A 179 16.56 -0.79 19.96
CA GLU A 179 15.85 -2.01 20.37
C GLU A 179 14.44 -1.79 20.96
N THR A 180 13.87 -0.59 20.84
CA THR A 180 12.47 -0.37 21.22
C THR A 180 11.51 -0.98 20.18
N ALA A 181 10.42 -1.60 20.66
CA ALA A 181 9.45 -2.25 19.79
C ALA A 181 8.61 -1.21 19.02
N ARG A 182 8.48 -1.40 17.70
CA ARG A 182 7.59 -0.62 16.81
C ARG A 182 6.15 -1.14 16.85
N ILE A 183 6.00 -2.43 17.17
CA ILE A 183 4.71 -3.12 17.31
C ILE A 183 4.22 -2.93 18.75
N GLY A 184 2.99 -2.44 18.91
CA GLY A 184 2.39 -2.22 20.22
C GLY A 184 0.88 -2.04 20.15
N GLU A 185 0.23 -1.94 21.31
CA GLU A 185 -1.23 -1.84 21.41
C GLU A 185 -1.80 -0.61 20.68
N ALA A 186 -1.12 0.53 20.77
CA ALA A 186 -1.57 1.79 20.16
C ALA A 186 -1.25 1.90 18.66
N SER A 187 -0.16 1.28 18.21
CA SER A 187 0.30 1.35 16.80
C SER A 187 -0.11 0.13 15.98
N GLY A 188 -0.47 -0.98 16.61
CA GLY A 188 -0.64 -2.26 15.94
C GLY A 188 0.62 -2.64 15.15
N LEU A 189 0.42 -3.05 13.90
CA LEU A 189 1.49 -3.38 12.95
C LEU A 189 1.89 -2.21 12.04
N LYS A 190 1.24 -1.05 12.13
CA LYS A 190 1.46 0.05 11.14
C LYS A 190 2.90 0.57 11.11
N ASN A 191 3.58 0.56 12.25
CA ASN A 191 4.95 1.06 12.38
C ASN A 191 5.99 0.00 11.98
N SER A 192 5.58 -1.25 11.73
CA SER A 192 6.51 -2.29 11.27
C SER A 192 6.76 -2.29 9.76
N ARG A 193 6.07 -1.42 9.01
CA ARG A 193 6.28 -1.22 7.57
C ARG A 193 7.68 -0.67 7.32
N GLN A 194 8.42 -1.25 6.38
CA GLN A 194 9.74 -0.78 5.96
C GLN A 194 9.66 0.36 4.92
N ARG A 195 8.75 1.32 5.10
CA ARG A 195 8.61 2.51 4.22
C ARG A 195 9.80 3.46 4.28
N LYS A 196 10.50 3.48 5.42
CA LYS A 196 11.55 4.45 5.76
C LYS A 196 12.62 3.74 6.59
N SER A 197 13.80 3.48 6.00
CA SER A 197 14.98 3.17 6.81
C SER A 197 15.30 4.43 7.61
N LEU A 198 15.13 4.36 8.93
CA LEU A 198 15.50 5.46 9.85
C LEU A 198 16.94 5.30 10.35
N THR A 199 17.62 4.23 9.92
CA THR A 199 19.06 4.05 10.12
C THR A 199 19.77 4.48 8.85
N ASP A 200 20.79 5.33 9.01
CA ASP A 200 21.67 5.87 7.97
C ASP A 200 22.48 4.78 7.21
N ASP A 201 22.24 3.49 7.50
CA ASP A 201 22.95 2.36 6.93
C ASP A 201 22.15 1.57 5.88
N GLU A 202 20.88 1.90 5.62
CA GLU A 202 20.03 1.29 4.56
C GLU A 202 19.89 -0.24 4.65
N PHE A 203 20.36 -0.88 5.71
CA PHE A 203 20.29 -2.33 5.90
C PHE A 203 19.03 -2.70 6.65
N ASP A 204 18.40 -3.78 6.18
CA ASP A 204 17.35 -4.47 6.91
C ASP A 204 17.87 -4.89 8.28
N ASN A 205 17.13 -4.52 9.32
CA ASN A 205 17.55 -4.81 10.68
C ASN A 205 17.29 -6.27 11.06
N ASN A 206 16.67 -7.05 10.17
CA ASN A 206 16.55 -8.49 10.29
C ASN A 206 17.25 -9.19 9.09
N CYS A 207 17.60 -10.47 9.25
CA CYS A 207 18.19 -11.27 8.17
C CYS A 207 17.15 -12.15 7.43
N GLY A 208 15.87 -12.07 7.80
CA GLY A 208 14.80 -12.94 7.36
C GLY A 208 13.94 -12.29 6.28
N LYS A 209 14.02 -12.81 5.05
CA LYS A 209 13.11 -12.38 3.98
C LYS A 209 11.69 -12.83 4.28
N ALA A 210 10.70 -12.02 3.89
CA ALA A 210 9.30 -12.37 4.01
C ALA A 210 8.75 -12.88 2.68
N ILE A 211 7.61 -13.57 2.76
CA ILE A 211 6.82 -13.98 1.63
C ILE A 211 5.42 -13.39 1.75
N VAL A 212 4.84 -13.03 0.62
CA VAL A 212 3.46 -12.60 0.52
C VAL A 212 2.81 -13.25 -0.69
N GLY A 213 1.53 -13.58 -0.56
CA GLY A 213 0.75 -14.06 -1.69
C GLY A 213 -0.72 -13.72 -1.56
N ARG A 214 -1.38 -13.64 -2.70
CA ARG A 214 -2.82 -13.38 -2.80
C ARG A 214 -3.42 -14.24 -3.91
N VAL A 215 -4.63 -14.73 -3.68
CA VAL A 215 -5.48 -15.35 -4.69
C VAL A 215 -6.86 -14.73 -4.61
N ALA A 216 -7.32 -14.14 -5.72
CA ALA A 216 -8.63 -13.54 -5.84
C ALA A 216 -9.46 -14.30 -6.89
N TYR A 217 -10.70 -14.60 -6.56
CA TYR A 217 -11.63 -15.32 -7.41
C TYR A 217 -12.94 -14.55 -7.58
N SER A 218 -13.33 -14.33 -8.82
CA SER A 218 -14.62 -13.77 -9.19
C SER A 218 -15.37 -14.79 -10.06
N PRO A 219 -16.42 -15.46 -9.57
CA PRO A 219 -17.18 -16.42 -10.38
C PRO A 219 -18.05 -15.75 -11.44
N VAL A 220 -18.48 -14.53 -11.16
CA VAL A 220 -19.32 -13.68 -12.01
C VAL A 220 -19.03 -12.21 -11.69
N LEU A 221 -19.31 -11.32 -12.63
CA LEU A 221 -19.18 -9.88 -12.43
C LEU A 221 -19.95 -9.42 -11.18
N GLY A 222 -19.27 -8.61 -10.35
CA GLY A 222 -19.83 -8.06 -9.12
C GLY A 222 -19.74 -9.00 -7.91
N VAL A 223 -19.23 -10.22 -8.05
CA VAL A 223 -18.93 -11.09 -6.89
C VAL A 223 -17.45 -11.40 -6.88
N GLY A 224 -16.79 -11.14 -5.77
CA GLY A 224 -15.37 -11.43 -5.56
C GLY A 224 -15.12 -11.96 -4.15
N ILE A 225 -14.18 -12.90 -4.04
CA ILE A 225 -13.59 -13.35 -2.78
C ILE A 225 -12.10 -13.49 -2.98
N ALA A 226 -11.30 -13.11 -1.99
CA ALA A 226 -9.87 -13.28 -2.05
C ALA A 226 -9.26 -13.61 -0.70
N GLY A 227 -8.16 -14.35 -0.75
CA GLY A 227 -7.33 -14.64 0.40
C GLY A 227 -5.93 -14.11 0.18
N SER A 228 -5.37 -13.46 1.19
CA SER A 228 -3.97 -13.04 1.22
C SER A 228 -3.24 -13.60 2.43
N GLY A 229 -1.94 -13.82 2.30
CA GLY A 229 -1.07 -14.24 3.39
C GLY A 229 0.27 -13.52 3.33
N TYR A 230 0.78 -13.10 4.47
CA TYR A 230 2.12 -12.53 4.65
C TYR A 230 2.83 -13.28 5.78
N HIS A 231 4.08 -13.65 5.59
CA HIS A 231 4.88 -14.33 6.60
C HIS A 231 6.34 -13.91 6.54
N GLY A 232 6.90 -13.51 7.67
CA GLY A 232 8.32 -13.17 7.81
C GLY A 232 8.72 -13.08 9.28
N THR A 233 9.98 -12.76 9.56
CA THR A 233 10.45 -12.47 10.92
C THR A 233 10.55 -10.97 11.13
N TYR A 234 10.21 -10.47 12.32
CA TYR A 234 10.18 -9.02 12.58
C TYR A 234 11.24 -8.54 13.58
N ASP A 235 11.91 -9.45 14.27
CA ASP A 235 12.95 -9.16 15.24
C ASP A 235 14.36 -9.17 14.62
N PRO A 236 15.33 -8.45 15.20
CA PRO A 236 16.67 -8.37 14.64
C PRO A 236 17.39 -9.71 14.53
N GLU A 237 17.12 -10.64 15.45
CA GLU A 237 17.69 -11.98 15.45
C GLU A 237 16.97 -12.97 14.51
N SER A 238 15.89 -12.54 13.85
CA SER A 238 15.05 -13.39 13.00
C SER A 238 14.52 -14.66 13.70
N LYS A 239 14.10 -14.54 14.97
CA LYS A 239 13.56 -15.65 15.78
C LYS A 239 12.06 -15.57 16.02
N ARG A 240 11.45 -14.40 15.83
CA ARG A 240 10.03 -14.14 16.05
C ARG A 240 9.34 -13.91 14.72
N SER A 241 8.43 -14.82 14.39
CA SER A 241 7.62 -14.73 13.18
C SER A 241 6.46 -13.76 13.35
N LEU A 242 6.16 -13.01 12.30
CA LEU A 242 4.93 -12.28 12.08
C LEU A 242 4.17 -12.97 10.93
N SER A 243 2.89 -13.24 11.12
CA SER A 243 2.01 -13.77 10.07
C SER A 243 0.71 -13.01 10.04
N ILE A 244 0.25 -12.67 8.84
CA ILE A 244 -1.02 -12.00 8.59
C ILE A 244 -1.76 -12.84 7.57
N PHE A 245 -3.03 -13.15 7.85
CA PHE A 245 -3.93 -13.80 6.90
C PHE A 245 -5.12 -12.88 6.72
N VAL A 246 -5.52 -12.66 5.47
CA VAL A 246 -6.63 -11.78 5.16
C VAL A 246 -7.63 -12.52 4.29
N LEU A 247 -8.91 -12.37 4.59
CA LEU A 247 -10.03 -12.75 3.74
C LEU A 247 -10.83 -11.50 3.41
N ASP A 248 -11.03 -11.24 2.12
CA ASP A 248 -11.86 -10.13 1.65
C ASP A 248 -12.90 -10.58 0.63
N TRP A 249 -13.98 -9.81 0.53
CA TRP A 249 -15.09 -10.09 -0.36
C TRP A 249 -15.74 -8.81 -0.88
N THR A 250 -16.30 -8.91 -2.08
CA THR A 250 -17.09 -7.86 -2.73
C THR A 250 -18.35 -8.49 -3.30
N MET A 251 -19.49 -7.84 -3.06
CA MET A 251 -20.78 -8.15 -3.66
C MET A 251 -21.43 -6.86 -4.14
N GLN A 252 -21.53 -6.70 -5.46
CA GLN A 252 -22.12 -5.54 -6.10
C GLN A 252 -23.28 -5.98 -6.99
N ARG A 253 -24.44 -5.35 -6.81
CA ARG A 253 -25.61 -5.57 -7.65
C ARG A 253 -26.39 -4.27 -7.85
N GLY A 254 -26.26 -3.71 -9.06
CA GLY A 254 -26.87 -2.42 -9.37
C GLY A 254 -26.30 -1.33 -8.46
N PRO A 255 -27.15 -0.56 -7.75
CA PRO A 255 -26.68 0.52 -6.86
C PRO A 255 -26.24 0.04 -5.48
N PHE A 256 -26.28 -1.27 -5.20
CA PHE A 256 -25.93 -1.82 -3.89
C PHE A 256 -24.56 -2.48 -3.94
N GLU A 257 -23.75 -2.19 -2.92
CA GLU A 257 -22.43 -2.75 -2.72
C GLU A 257 -22.25 -3.19 -1.26
N LEU A 258 -21.62 -4.35 -1.11
CA LEU A 258 -21.15 -4.87 0.16
C LEU A 258 -19.69 -5.31 -0.03
N ILE A 259 -18.79 -4.60 0.61
CA ILE A 259 -17.37 -4.92 0.69
C ILE A 259 -16.99 -5.24 2.12
N GLY A 260 -16.03 -6.14 2.30
CA GLY A 260 -15.53 -6.47 3.62
C GLY A 260 -14.16 -7.12 3.57
N GLU A 261 -13.44 -6.98 4.66
CA GLU A 261 -12.09 -7.50 4.85
C GLU A 261 -11.92 -7.90 6.32
N ALA A 262 -11.29 -9.05 6.55
CA ALA A 262 -11.07 -9.63 7.88
C ALA A 262 -9.66 -10.22 7.95
N ALA A 263 -9.01 -10.08 9.12
CA ALA A 263 -7.70 -10.65 9.42
C ALA A 263 -7.65 -11.27 10.82
#